data_AF-A0A7M3Y9U7-F1
#
_entry.id   AF-A0A7M3Y9U7-F1
#
_cell.length_a   1.000
_cell.length_b   1.000
_cell.length_c   1.000
_cell.angle_alpha   90.00
_cell.angle_beta   90.00
_cell.angle_gamma   90.00
#
_symmetry.space_group_name_H-M   'P 1'
#
loop_
_entity.id
_entity.type
_entity.pdbx_description
1 polymer ?
#
loop_
_entity_poly.entity_id
_entity_poly.type
_entity_poly.pdbx_seq_one_letter_code
_entity_poly.pdbx_strand_id
1 'polypeptide(L)'
;MREVQLKWNSDSILSSDIGLITQVASVFEVVAHLEVTKDGVRQLVKIQFKEGKGSEDLNGISYLEVEGPLNPYPLPEMGKQGYVVVWNMHPLSVAAINFDSLHVIPPYVIAEEGAQITIRGL
;
A
#
# COMPACT_ATOMS: atom_id res chain seq x y z
N MET A 1 -7.70 16.08 -18.69
CA MET A 1 -6.77 15.24 -17.92
C MET A 1 -5.86 16.11 -17.08
N ARG A 2 -6.08 16.10 -15.76
CA ARG A 2 -5.27 16.80 -14.76
C ARG A 2 -4.64 15.77 -13.84
N GLU A 3 -3.36 15.92 -13.54
CA GLU A 3 -2.67 15.07 -12.59
C GLU A 3 -2.35 15.87 -11.34
N VAL A 4 -2.63 15.29 -10.18
CA VAL A 4 -2.34 15.87 -8.87
C VAL A 4 -1.44 14.89 -8.13
N GLN A 5 -0.30 15.39 -7.67
CA GLN A 5 0.56 14.64 -6.76
C GLN A 5 0.23 15.06 -5.33
N LEU A 6 -0.22 14.11 -4.54
CA LEU A 6 -0.37 14.27 -3.10
C LEU A 6 0.91 13.80 -2.43
N LYS A 7 1.46 14.63 -1.56
CA LYS A 7 2.66 14.33 -0.78
C LYS A 7 2.36 14.53 0.70
N TRP A 8 2.68 13.54 1.49
CA TRP A 8 2.65 13.60 2.95
C TRP A 8 4.08 13.50 3.46
N ASN A 9 4.39 14.33 4.45
CA ASN A 9 5.66 14.26 5.17
C ASN A 9 5.63 13.17 6.24
N SER A 10 6.79 12.89 6.83
CA SER A 10 6.96 11.90 7.90
C SER A 10 5.95 12.07 9.05
N ASP A 11 5.83 13.28 9.62
CA ASP A 11 4.90 13.54 10.74
C ASP A 11 3.43 13.23 10.40
N SER A 12 3.01 13.56 9.17
CA SER A 12 1.65 13.27 8.69
C SER A 12 1.42 11.77 8.53
N ILE A 13 2.41 11.02 8.07
CA ILE A 13 2.31 9.56 7.94
C ILE A 13 2.27 8.90 9.31
N LEU A 14 3.21 9.24 10.19
CA LEU A 14 3.33 8.64 11.52
C LEU A 14 2.10 8.88 12.40
N SER A 15 1.37 9.98 12.19
CA SER A 15 0.13 10.32 12.89
C SER A 15 -1.14 9.77 12.23
N SER A 16 -1.03 9.10 11.07
CA SER A 16 -2.16 8.57 10.31
C SER A 16 -2.30 7.05 10.44
N ASP A 17 -3.46 6.53 10.04
CA ASP A 17 -3.69 5.08 9.95
C ASP A 17 -2.72 4.40 8.98
N ILE A 18 -2.26 5.10 7.93
CA ILE A 18 -1.23 4.63 6.99
C ILE A 18 0.12 4.43 7.68
N GLY A 19 0.41 5.17 8.77
CA GLY A 19 1.58 4.98 9.60
C GLY A 19 1.66 3.61 10.28
N LEU A 20 0.54 2.89 10.40
CA LEU A 20 0.58 1.50 10.89
C LEU A 20 1.41 0.58 9.98
N ILE A 21 1.41 0.86 8.67
CA ILE A 21 2.24 0.12 7.69
C ILE A 21 3.72 0.34 7.99
N THR A 22 4.12 1.57 8.32
CA THR A 22 5.53 1.91 8.59
C THR A 22 6.04 1.28 9.88
N GLN A 23 5.16 0.84 10.78
CA GLN A 23 5.55 0.06 11.97
C GLN A 23 5.96 -1.38 11.64
N VAL A 24 5.47 -1.92 10.52
CA VAL A 24 5.74 -3.30 10.07
C VAL A 24 6.84 -3.34 9.00
N ALA A 25 6.82 -2.38 8.08
CA ALA A 25 7.74 -2.32 6.95
C ALA A 25 8.42 -0.95 6.86
N SER A 26 9.69 -0.95 6.50
CA SER A 26 10.42 0.29 6.21
C SER A 26 10.05 0.87 4.84
N VAL A 27 9.66 0.00 3.90
CA VAL A 27 9.18 0.39 2.58
C VAL A 27 7.96 -0.44 2.23
N PHE A 28 6.88 0.23 1.82
CA PHE A 28 5.69 -0.37 1.24
C PHE A 28 5.41 0.30 -0.10
N GLU A 29 5.82 -0.34 -1.18
CA GLU A 29 5.70 0.16 -2.55
C GLU A 29 4.58 -0.59 -3.27
N VAL A 30 3.47 0.09 -3.54
CA VAL A 30 2.40 -0.49 -4.37
C VAL A 30 2.85 -0.41 -5.82
N VAL A 31 3.09 -1.58 -6.42
CA VAL A 31 3.63 -1.71 -7.77
C VAL A 31 2.50 -1.76 -8.80
N ALA A 32 1.39 -2.42 -8.47
CA ALA A 32 0.25 -2.54 -9.36
C ALA A 32 -1.06 -2.76 -8.58
N HIS A 33 -2.18 -2.35 -9.18
CA HIS A 33 -3.51 -2.78 -8.77
C HIS A 33 -3.90 -3.98 -9.63
N LEU A 34 -4.14 -5.12 -9.00
CA LEU A 34 -4.49 -6.38 -9.65
C LEU A 34 -6.00 -6.52 -9.82
N GLU A 35 -6.76 -6.06 -8.82
CA GLU A 35 -8.22 -6.04 -8.85
C GLU A 35 -8.73 -4.84 -8.06
N VAL A 36 -9.83 -4.26 -8.54
CA VAL A 36 -10.43 -3.06 -7.98
C VAL A 36 -11.91 -3.37 -7.75
N THR A 37 -12.35 -3.31 -6.50
CA THR A 37 -13.75 -3.50 -6.11
C THR A 37 -14.24 -2.31 -5.30
N LYS A 38 -15.56 -2.28 -5.06
CA LYS A 38 -16.22 -1.28 -4.20
C LYS A 38 -15.84 -1.41 -2.73
N ASP A 39 -15.35 -2.58 -2.32
CA ASP A 39 -15.02 -2.90 -0.92
C ASP A 39 -13.50 -2.80 -0.66
N GLY A 40 -12.66 -2.87 -1.69
CA GLY A 40 -11.21 -2.79 -1.55
C GLY A 40 -10.45 -2.93 -2.86
N VAL A 41 -9.12 -2.82 -2.76
CA VAL A 41 -8.19 -2.93 -3.89
C VAL A 41 -7.24 -4.08 -3.61
N ARG A 42 -7.18 -5.05 -4.52
CA ARG A 42 -6.14 -6.07 -4.52
C ARG A 42 -4.89 -5.52 -5.18
N GLN A 43 -3.80 -5.46 -4.45
CA GLN A 43 -2.59 -4.76 -4.85
C GLN A 43 -1.38 -5.70 -4.80
N LEU A 44 -0.48 -5.55 -5.77
CA LEU A 44 0.86 -6.13 -5.68
C LEU A 44 1.77 -5.12 -5.00
N VAL A 45 2.37 -5.51 -3.89
CA VAL A 45 3.22 -4.66 -3.08
C VAL A 45 4.61 -5.25 -3.02
N LYS A 46 5.60 -4.41 -3.34
CA LYS A 46 6.99 -4.66 -3.01
C LYS A 46 7.24 -4.10 -1.62
N ILE A 47 7.65 -4.96 -0.71
CA ILE A 47 7.75 -4.63 0.71
C ILE A 47 9.13 -4.95 1.25
N GLN A 48 9.62 -4.09 2.14
CA GLN A 48 10.80 -4.35 2.97
C GLN A 48 10.36 -4.40 4.43
N PHE A 49 10.25 -5.60 4.99
CA PHE A 49 9.92 -5.75 6.40
C PHE A 49 11.02 -5.21 7.30
N LYS A 50 10.62 -4.71 8.46
CA LYS A 50 11.54 -4.41 9.56
C LYS A 50 12.03 -5.68 10.21
N GLU A 51 13.14 -5.59 10.94
CA GLU A 51 13.69 -6.74 11.67
C GLU A 51 12.64 -7.34 12.63
N GLY A 52 12.47 -8.66 12.58
CA GLY A 52 11.48 -9.38 13.37
C GLY A 52 10.02 -9.23 12.92
N LYS A 53 9.76 -8.54 11.79
CA LYS A 53 8.43 -8.38 11.19
C LYS A 53 8.27 -9.21 9.92
N GLY A 54 7.05 -9.68 9.65
CA GLY A 54 6.71 -10.45 8.45
C GLY A 54 5.32 -10.15 7.92
N SER A 55 4.87 -10.96 6.97
CA SER A 55 3.55 -10.80 6.32
C SER A 55 2.40 -10.90 7.32
N GLU A 56 2.51 -11.76 8.33
CA GLU A 56 1.48 -11.91 9.38
C GLU A 56 1.26 -10.62 10.17
N ASP A 57 2.29 -9.80 10.37
CA ASP A 57 2.15 -8.51 11.07
C ASP A 57 1.29 -7.50 10.27
N LEU A 58 1.23 -7.62 8.93
CA LEU A 58 0.37 -6.77 8.11
C LEU A 58 -1.11 -7.08 8.34
N ASN A 59 -1.47 -8.33 8.63
CA ASN A 59 -2.84 -8.72 8.98
C ASN A 59 -3.32 -8.12 10.32
N GLY A 60 -2.39 -7.56 11.11
CA GLY A 60 -2.74 -6.78 12.30
C GLY A 60 -3.27 -5.37 11.98
N ILE A 61 -3.17 -4.93 10.73
CA ILE A 61 -3.66 -3.62 10.27
C ILE A 61 -5.08 -3.80 9.75
N SER A 62 -6.05 -3.12 10.37
CA SER A 62 -7.49 -3.36 10.19
C SER A 62 -8.02 -3.24 8.76
N TYR A 63 -7.30 -2.55 7.88
CA TYR A 63 -7.67 -2.32 6.49
C TYR A 63 -6.77 -3.06 5.50
N LEU A 64 -5.83 -3.90 5.97
CA LEU A 64 -5.00 -4.74 5.13
C LEU A 64 -5.27 -6.23 5.40
N GLU A 65 -5.31 -7.00 4.32
CA GLU A 65 -5.37 -8.45 4.39
C GLU A 65 -4.35 -9.03 3.40
N VAL A 66 -3.43 -9.86 3.90
CA VAL A 66 -2.43 -10.53 3.08
C VAL A 66 -3.09 -11.75 2.43
N GLU A 67 -3.20 -11.71 1.11
CA GLU A 67 -3.72 -12.85 0.35
C GLU A 67 -2.64 -13.93 0.19
N GLY A 68 -1.39 -13.52 -0.02
CA GLY A 68 -0.26 -14.45 -0.12
C GLY A 68 0.78 -14.07 -1.17
N PRO A 69 1.58 -15.05 -1.65
CA PRO A 69 2.63 -14.82 -2.64
C PRO A 69 2.06 -14.59 -4.03
N LEU A 70 2.83 -13.89 -4.88
CA LEU A 70 2.57 -13.82 -6.32
C LEU A 70 3.50 -14.80 -7.03
N ASN A 71 3.00 -15.95 -7.51
CA ASN A 71 3.81 -16.87 -8.29
C ASN A 71 4.54 -16.16 -9.46
N PRO A 72 5.85 -16.36 -9.66
CA PRO A 72 6.75 -17.34 -9.02
C PRO A 72 7.45 -16.85 -7.74
N TYR A 73 7.13 -15.66 -7.22
CA TYR A 73 7.77 -15.06 -6.05
C TYR A 73 7.15 -15.57 -4.74
N PRO A 74 7.90 -16.26 -3.87
CA PRO A 74 7.43 -16.64 -2.55
C PRO A 74 7.26 -15.41 -1.64
N LEU A 75 6.53 -15.59 -0.54
CA LEU A 75 6.44 -14.54 0.49
C LEU A 75 7.84 -14.26 1.06
N PRO A 76 8.17 -12.99 1.34
CA PRO A 76 9.44 -12.65 1.95
C PRO A 76 9.54 -13.22 3.36
N GLU A 77 10.74 -13.69 3.73
CA GLU A 77 11.06 -14.02 5.12
C GLU A 77 11.01 -12.78 6.01
N MET A 78 10.94 -13.00 7.33
CA MET A 78 10.91 -11.89 8.30
C MET A 78 12.13 -10.97 8.14
N GLY A 79 11.88 -9.66 8.13
CA GLY A 79 12.92 -8.64 7.94
C GLY A 79 13.55 -8.59 6.54
N LYS A 80 13.03 -9.36 5.57
CA LYS A 80 13.54 -9.37 4.19
C LYS A 80 12.64 -8.56 3.24
N GLN A 81 13.19 -8.29 2.07
CA GLN A 81 12.48 -7.69 0.96
C GLN A 81 11.78 -8.77 0.13
N GLY A 82 10.61 -8.45 -0.42
CA GLY A 82 9.98 -9.29 -1.44
C GLY A 82 8.69 -8.70 -1.97
N TYR A 83 7.85 -9.56 -2.54
CA TYR A 83 6.55 -9.18 -3.09
C TYR A 83 5.44 -9.91 -2.34
N VAL A 84 4.35 -9.20 -2.09
CA VAL A 84 3.17 -9.71 -1.42
C VAL A 84 1.92 -9.18 -2.11
N VAL A 85 0.90 -10.03 -2.26
CA VAL A 85 -0.43 -9.60 -2.67
C VAL A 85 -1.22 -9.25 -1.42
N VAL A 86 -1.72 -8.02 -1.38
CA VAL A 86 -2.53 -7.54 -0.25
C VAL A 86 -3.83 -6.93 -0.76
N TRP A 87 -4.89 -7.17 -0.01
CA TRP A 87 -6.13 -6.43 -0.10
C TRP A 87 -6.03 -5.19 0.76
N ASN A 88 -6.34 -4.04 0.17
CA ASN A 88 -6.33 -2.74 0.82
C ASN A 88 -7.74 -2.15 0.80
N MET A 89 -8.35 -2.11 1.97
CA MET A 89 -9.70 -1.61 2.22
C MET A 89 -9.70 -0.19 2.81
N HIS A 90 -8.54 0.47 2.82
CA HIS A 90 -8.43 1.81 3.39
C HIS A 90 -9.32 2.78 2.59
N PRO A 91 -10.04 3.70 3.26
CA PRO A 91 -10.93 4.64 2.57
C PRO A 91 -10.26 5.46 1.47
N LEU A 92 -8.96 5.76 1.56
CA LEU A 92 -8.24 6.44 0.47
C LEU A 92 -8.10 5.56 -0.78
N SER A 93 -7.86 4.27 -0.61
CA SER A 93 -7.75 3.30 -1.70
C SER A 93 -9.10 3.11 -2.37
N VAL A 94 -10.18 3.01 -1.58
CA VAL A 94 -11.56 2.84 -2.06
C VAL A 94 -12.16 4.13 -2.62
N ALA A 95 -11.91 5.28 -2.00
CA ALA A 95 -12.41 6.58 -2.47
C ALA A 95 -11.85 6.91 -3.85
N ALA A 96 -10.58 6.58 -4.12
CA ALA A 96 -9.98 6.70 -5.44
C ALA A 96 -10.66 5.86 -6.53
N ILE A 97 -11.57 4.94 -6.17
CA ILE A 97 -12.32 4.09 -7.10
C ILE A 97 -13.75 4.61 -7.28
N ASN A 98 -14.36 5.14 -6.21
CA ASN A 98 -15.75 5.60 -6.24
C ASN A 98 -15.96 6.93 -6.97
N PHE A 99 -14.89 7.62 -7.36
CA PHE A 99 -14.98 8.76 -8.26
C PHE A 99 -14.67 8.30 -9.68
N ASP A 100 -15.67 8.23 -10.57
CA ASP A 100 -15.54 7.90 -12.01
C ASP A 100 -14.46 8.70 -12.77
N SER A 101 -13.98 9.78 -12.18
CA SER A 101 -13.00 10.68 -12.76
C SER A 101 -11.64 10.66 -12.07
N LEU A 102 -11.44 9.95 -10.94
CA LEU A 102 -10.16 9.89 -10.24
C LEU A 102 -9.56 8.48 -10.34
N HIS A 103 -8.27 8.40 -10.65
CA HIS A 103 -7.52 7.16 -10.63
C HIS A 103 -6.21 7.35 -9.85
N VAL A 104 -5.96 6.49 -8.86
CA VAL A 104 -4.63 6.38 -8.23
C VAL A 104 -3.73 5.56 -9.15
N ILE A 105 -2.56 6.11 -9.49
CA ILE A 105 -1.62 5.52 -10.43
C ILE A 105 -0.43 4.92 -9.67
N PRO A 106 -0.25 3.58 -9.69
CA PRO A 106 1.01 2.95 -9.30
C PRO A 106 2.16 3.29 -10.27
N PRO A 107 3.43 3.29 -9.81
CA PRO A 107 3.84 2.96 -8.45
C PRO A 107 3.71 4.13 -7.48
N TYR A 108 3.45 3.82 -6.21
CA TYR A 108 3.56 4.77 -5.10
C TYR A 108 4.16 4.11 -3.86
N VAL A 109 4.87 4.91 -3.06
CA VAL A 109 5.62 4.44 -1.90
C VAL A 109 5.05 5.05 -0.63
N ILE A 110 4.91 4.22 0.39
CA ILE A 110 4.62 4.58 1.77
C ILE A 110 5.83 4.15 2.59
N ALA A 111 6.49 5.11 3.22
CA ALA A 111 7.66 4.88 4.07
C ALA A 111 7.68 5.90 5.22
N GLU A 112 8.62 5.76 6.15
CA GLU A 112 8.71 6.66 7.30
C GLU A 112 9.02 8.10 6.89
N GLU A 113 9.79 8.30 5.81
CA GLU A 113 10.12 9.61 5.26
C GLU A 113 8.89 10.35 4.70
N GLY A 114 7.82 9.62 4.40
CA GLY A 114 6.58 10.17 3.84
C GLY A 114 5.91 9.23 2.83
N ALA A 115 4.87 9.74 2.20
CA ALA A 115 4.22 9.05 1.08
C ALA A 115 3.98 10.01 -0.07
N GLN A 116 4.06 9.50 -1.28
CA GLN A 116 3.73 10.24 -2.49
C GLN A 116 2.79 9.41 -3.37
N ILE A 117 1.59 9.92 -3.60
CA ILE A 117 0.57 9.26 -4.42
C ILE A 117 0.20 10.19 -5.58
N THR A 118 0.17 9.64 -6.79
CA THR A 118 -0.29 10.38 -7.98
C THR A 118 -1.74 10.01 -8.26
N ILE A 119 -2.59 11.03 -8.31
CA ILE A 119 -4.00 10.92 -8.66
C ILE A 119 -4.22 11.61 -10.01
N ARG A 120 -4.86 10.91 -10.94
CA ARG A 120 -5.22 11.46 -12.26
C ARG A 120 -6.73 11.67 -12.32
N GLY A 121 -7.10 12.94 -12.50
CA GLY A 121 -8.44 13.42 -12.81
C GLY A 121 -8.68 13.44 -14.33
N LEU A 122 -9.83 12.93 -14.80
CA LEU A 122 -10.28 13.09 -16.19
C LEU A 122 -10.63 14.54 -16.52
#